data_AF-A0A1V8TPJ8-F1
#
_entry.id   AF-A0A1V8TPJ8-F1
#
_cell.length_a   1.000
_cell.length_b   1.000
_cell.length_c   1.000
_cell.angle_alpha   90.00
_cell.angle_beta   90.00
_cell.angle_gamma   90.00
#
_symmetry.space_group_name_H-M   'P 1'
#
loop_
_entity.id
_entity.type
_entity.pdbx_description
1 polymer ?
#
loop_
_entity_poly.entity_id
_entity_poly.type
_entity_poly.pdbx_seq_one_letter_code
_entity_poly.pdbx_strand_id
1 'polypeptide(L)'
;MKKGIFTVLFYEMPVKHNVLTLHSSANEGKDGDVTVFFGLSGTGKTTLSADPKRALIGDDEHCWSDRGVFNIEGGCYAKCIGLSADKEPDIYNAIKFGSILENVVFDPETRTVDYDDITLTENTRCAYPIEYIENTKIPCVSSNHPTNIVLLTCDARGVLPPISKLNTEQTMFHFISGYTSKMAGTEDGVNEPTATFSSCFAQPFLALHPMRYATMLAKFMSEHKVNAWLLNTGWVGAGATTGGKRCPLKYTRAILDAIHSGELAKAEYETYETFNLSVPKSCPNVPDEVLNPAKAWTGSTDFTSEVTKLADLFNENFKKYSDQATPEVLAAAPQTKSAPNKEEAPQSNGTTESQEKAEPQTEAAPQQNGTAAQTETTPSSS
;
A
#
# COMPACT_ATOMS: atom_id res chain seq x y z
N MET A 1 -3.42 -4.05 -23.73
CA MET A 1 -3.16 -5.51 -23.77
C MET A 1 -2.74 -6.04 -22.40
N LYS A 2 -1.51 -5.73 -21.92
CA LYS A 2 -0.96 -6.15 -20.60
C LYS A 2 -2.00 -6.11 -19.46
N LYS A 3 -2.49 -4.92 -19.11
CA LYS A 3 -3.42 -4.74 -17.98
C LYS A 3 -4.79 -5.42 -18.15
N GLY A 4 -5.20 -5.76 -19.38
CA GLY A 4 -6.43 -6.52 -19.61
C GLY A 4 -6.31 -7.97 -19.13
N ILE A 5 -5.18 -8.62 -19.42
CA ILE A 5 -4.87 -9.96 -18.89
C ILE A 5 -4.71 -9.90 -17.38
N PHE A 6 -4.05 -8.86 -16.87
CA PHE A 6 -3.87 -8.67 -15.43
C PHE A 6 -5.21 -8.58 -14.68
N THR A 7 -6.19 -7.84 -15.21
CA THR A 7 -7.56 -7.79 -14.65
C THR A 7 -8.24 -9.15 -14.65
N VAL A 8 -8.08 -9.95 -15.72
CA VAL A 8 -8.59 -11.34 -15.74
C VAL A 8 -7.97 -12.16 -14.63
N LEU A 9 -6.66 -12.04 -14.40
CA LEU A 9 -5.95 -12.76 -13.36
C LEU A 9 -6.27 -12.29 -11.94
N PHE A 10 -6.64 -11.02 -11.75
CA PHE A 10 -7.20 -10.55 -10.48
C PHE A 10 -8.54 -11.22 -10.13
N TYR A 11 -9.28 -11.72 -11.12
CA TYR A 11 -10.48 -12.54 -10.87
C TYR A 11 -10.14 -14.03 -10.77
N GLU A 12 -9.50 -14.58 -11.79
CA GLU A 12 -9.35 -16.02 -11.97
C GLU A 12 -8.49 -16.67 -10.90
N MET A 13 -7.33 -16.08 -10.57
CA MET A 13 -6.41 -16.66 -9.59
C MET A 13 -7.04 -16.73 -8.19
N PRO A 14 -7.66 -15.67 -7.64
CA PRO A 14 -8.29 -15.75 -6.32
C PRO A 14 -9.55 -16.62 -6.27
N VAL A 15 -10.34 -16.65 -7.34
CA VAL A 15 -11.66 -17.33 -7.36
C VAL A 15 -11.50 -18.81 -7.67
N LYS A 16 -10.74 -19.17 -8.71
CA LYS A 16 -10.63 -20.56 -9.18
C LYS A 16 -9.46 -21.33 -8.56
N HIS A 17 -8.39 -20.62 -8.21
CA HIS A 17 -7.13 -21.25 -7.81
C HIS A 17 -6.72 -20.95 -6.37
N ASN A 18 -7.43 -20.06 -5.67
CA ASN A 18 -7.06 -19.57 -4.35
C ASN A 18 -5.60 -19.04 -4.31
N VAL A 19 -5.17 -18.40 -5.40
CA VAL A 19 -3.86 -17.76 -5.57
C VAL A 19 -4.05 -16.25 -5.50
N LEU A 20 -3.19 -15.56 -4.77
CA LEU A 20 -3.27 -14.12 -4.58
C LEU A 20 -2.54 -13.38 -5.71
N THR A 21 -3.27 -12.64 -6.53
CA THR A 21 -2.71 -11.74 -7.56
C THR A 21 -2.28 -10.42 -6.95
N LEU A 22 -1.09 -9.94 -7.32
CA LEU A 22 -0.40 -8.80 -6.72
C LEU A 22 0.08 -7.82 -7.80
N HIS A 23 -0.22 -6.53 -7.62
CA HIS A 23 0.41 -5.46 -8.39
C HIS A 23 1.66 -4.99 -7.67
N SER A 24 2.77 -5.64 -7.98
CA SER A 24 4.01 -5.54 -7.25
C SER A 24 5.19 -5.90 -8.13
N SER A 25 6.35 -5.36 -7.80
CA SER A 25 7.63 -5.98 -8.20
C SER A 25 8.06 -7.00 -7.15
N ALA A 26 8.93 -7.94 -7.51
CA ALA A 26 9.51 -8.88 -6.56
C ALA A 26 10.96 -9.23 -6.91
N ASN A 27 11.77 -9.48 -5.89
CA ASN A 27 13.14 -9.97 -6.03
C ASN A 27 13.50 -10.99 -4.94
N GLU A 28 14.57 -11.74 -5.18
CA GLU A 28 15.06 -12.78 -4.28
C GLU A 28 16.54 -12.55 -3.94
N GLY A 29 16.87 -12.60 -2.66
CA GLY A 29 18.25 -12.54 -2.19
C GLY A 29 19.01 -13.84 -2.42
N LYS A 30 20.34 -13.80 -2.22
CA LYS A 30 21.21 -14.98 -2.39
C LYS A 30 20.85 -16.14 -1.46
N ASP A 31 20.27 -15.84 -0.31
CA ASP A 31 19.83 -16.82 0.69
C ASP A 31 18.39 -17.30 0.46
N GLY A 32 17.75 -16.89 -0.64
CA GLY A 32 16.39 -17.28 -1.03
C GLY A 32 15.29 -16.46 -0.35
N ASP A 33 15.63 -15.40 0.39
CA ASP A 33 14.66 -14.50 0.98
C ASP A 33 13.97 -13.66 -0.11
N VAL A 34 12.64 -13.70 -0.16
CA VAL A 34 11.85 -12.98 -1.18
C VAL A 34 11.28 -11.70 -0.60
N THR A 35 11.37 -10.60 -1.36
CA THR A 35 10.71 -9.33 -1.04
C THR A 35 9.75 -8.96 -2.15
N VAL A 36 8.54 -8.55 -1.76
CA VAL A 36 7.51 -8.06 -2.68
C VAL A 36 7.25 -6.57 -2.42
N PHE A 37 7.31 -5.74 -3.46
CA PHE A 37 7.15 -4.30 -3.35
C PHE A 37 5.88 -3.83 -4.07
N PHE A 38 4.93 -3.33 -3.30
CA PHE A 38 3.71 -2.70 -3.79
C PHE A 38 3.91 -1.20 -3.96
N GLY A 39 3.18 -0.59 -4.87
CA GLY A 39 3.25 0.85 -5.10
C GLY A 39 2.63 1.23 -6.42
N LEU A 40 2.30 2.50 -6.59
CA LEU A 40 1.84 3.01 -7.89
C LEU A 40 3.03 3.35 -8.80
N SER A 41 2.72 3.84 -10.00
CA SER A 41 3.76 4.37 -10.89
C SER A 41 4.47 5.55 -10.21
N GLY A 42 5.81 5.60 -10.32
CA GLY A 42 6.61 6.71 -9.77
C GLY A 42 6.97 6.62 -8.28
N THR A 43 6.50 5.58 -7.56
CA THR A 43 6.87 5.34 -6.15
C THR A 43 8.15 4.53 -5.98
N GLY A 44 8.84 4.17 -7.08
CA GLY A 44 10.14 3.50 -7.04
C GLY A 44 10.12 1.97 -7.10
N LYS A 45 8.98 1.30 -7.38
CA LYS A 45 8.92 -0.18 -7.49
C LYS A 45 10.05 -0.76 -8.36
N THR A 46 10.14 -0.35 -9.61
CA THR A 46 11.14 -0.87 -10.57
C THR A 46 12.56 -0.55 -10.11
N THR A 47 12.83 0.70 -9.73
CA THR A 47 14.16 1.15 -9.27
C THR A 47 14.64 0.44 -7.99
N LEU A 48 13.72 0.10 -7.07
CA LEU A 48 14.05 -0.55 -5.79
C LEU A 48 14.08 -2.08 -5.88
N SER A 49 13.35 -2.68 -6.82
CA SER A 49 13.42 -4.12 -7.07
C SER A 49 14.62 -4.52 -7.93
N ALA A 50 15.09 -3.63 -8.82
CA ALA A 50 16.37 -3.72 -9.51
C ALA A 50 17.54 -3.41 -8.55
N ASP A 51 17.77 -4.32 -7.61
CA ASP A 51 18.91 -4.31 -6.71
C ASP A 51 20.01 -5.23 -7.25
N PRO A 52 21.24 -4.75 -7.48
CA PRO A 52 22.34 -5.60 -8.00
C PRO A 52 22.69 -6.77 -7.05
N LYS A 53 22.25 -6.74 -5.79
CA LYS A 53 22.48 -7.83 -4.82
C LYS A 53 21.41 -8.92 -4.87
N ARG A 54 20.30 -8.71 -5.58
CA ARG A 54 19.08 -9.55 -5.51
C ARG A 54 18.54 -9.85 -6.90
N ALA A 55 18.23 -11.11 -7.18
CA ALA A 55 17.73 -11.51 -8.48
C ALA A 55 16.28 -11.03 -8.68
N LEU A 56 16.01 -10.28 -9.74
CA LEU A 56 14.67 -9.82 -10.11
C LEU A 56 13.78 -11.01 -10.48
N ILE A 57 12.60 -11.10 -9.89
CA ILE A 57 11.55 -12.06 -10.31
C ILE A 57 10.65 -11.41 -11.37
N GLY A 58 10.31 -10.14 -11.17
CA GLY A 58 9.53 -9.33 -12.10
C GLY A 58 9.31 -7.91 -11.58
N ASP A 59 8.90 -6.99 -12.45
CA ASP A 59 8.80 -5.56 -12.12
C ASP A 59 7.38 -5.06 -11.78
N ASP A 60 6.32 -5.81 -12.09
CA ASP A 60 4.97 -5.23 -12.02
C ASP A 60 3.82 -6.18 -11.63
N GLU A 61 3.79 -7.44 -12.08
CA GLU A 61 2.63 -8.33 -11.91
C GLU A 61 3.03 -9.72 -11.41
N HIS A 62 2.59 -10.08 -10.20
CA HIS A 62 2.96 -11.36 -9.57
C HIS A 62 1.74 -12.10 -9.01
N CYS A 63 1.92 -13.38 -8.76
CA CYS A 63 1.01 -14.22 -8.01
C CYS A 63 1.73 -14.86 -6.82
N TRP A 64 1.05 -14.92 -5.68
CA TRP A 64 1.49 -15.64 -4.49
C TRP A 64 0.57 -16.83 -4.24
N SER A 65 1.13 -18.02 -4.35
CA SER A 65 0.47 -19.30 -4.12
C SER A 65 0.99 -19.98 -2.86
N ASP A 66 0.41 -21.13 -2.55
CA ASP A 66 0.91 -22.08 -1.53
C ASP A 66 2.33 -22.62 -1.82
N ARG A 67 2.84 -22.44 -3.05
CA ARG A 67 4.18 -22.88 -3.47
C ARG A 67 5.20 -21.75 -3.61
N GLY A 68 4.86 -20.52 -3.22
CA GLY A 68 5.71 -19.35 -3.36
C GLY A 68 5.19 -18.34 -4.40
N VAL A 69 6.09 -17.55 -4.96
CA VAL A 69 5.77 -16.38 -5.82
C VAL A 69 6.25 -16.61 -7.24
N PHE A 70 5.42 -16.22 -8.22
CA PHE A 70 5.78 -16.25 -9.62
C PHE A 70 5.35 -14.97 -10.35
N ASN A 71 6.14 -14.60 -11.34
CA ASN A 71 5.82 -13.52 -12.27
C ASN A 71 4.73 -13.98 -13.23
N ILE A 72 3.80 -13.07 -13.56
CA ILE A 72 2.77 -13.29 -14.58
C ILE A 72 3.36 -13.06 -15.99
N GLU A 73 4.38 -12.21 -16.08
CA GLU A 73 4.91 -11.66 -17.32
C GLU A 73 6.19 -12.37 -17.78
N GLY A 74 6.50 -12.22 -19.08
CA GLY A 74 7.76 -12.66 -19.69
C GLY A 74 8.71 -11.49 -20.04
N GLY A 75 8.44 -10.30 -19.52
CA GLY A 75 9.18 -9.08 -19.84
C GLY A 75 8.81 -7.94 -18.91
N CYS A 76 9.42 -6.79 -19.14
CA CYS A 76 9.13 -5.56 -18.40
C CYS A 76 8.56 -4.50 -19.35
N TYR A 77 7.82 -3.55 -18.78
CA TYR A 77 7.27 -2.38 -19.48
C TYR A 77 7.62 -1.10 -18.72
N ALA A 78 8.90 -0.76 -18.73
CA ALA A 78 9.50 0.29 -17.92
C ALA A 78 9.20 1.69 -18.46
N LYS A 79 9.17 2.70 -17.57
CA LYS A 79 9.16 4.11 -17.96
C LYS A 79 10.55 4.52 -18.44
N CYS A 80 10.59 5.39 -19.46
CA CYS A 80 11.83 5.88 -20.04
C CYS A 80 12.17 7.33 -19.71
N ILE A 81 11.22 8.12 -19.20
CA ILE A 81 11.45 9.52 -18.86
C ILE A 81 12.61 9.66 -17.86
N GLY A 82 13.63 10.45 -18.22
CA GLY A 82 14.82 10.69 -17.41
C GLY A 82 15.76 9.49 -17.25
N LEU A 83 15.58 8.45 -18.06
CA LEU A 83 16.40 7.24 -18.04
C LEU A 83 17.85 7.58 -18.44
N SER A 84 18.81 7.07 -17.66
CA SER A 84 20.24 7.23 -17.94
C SER A 84 21.01 6.03 -17.42
N ALA A 85 22.13 5.73 -18.07
CA ALA A 85 23.01 4.63 -17.68
C ALA A 85 23.55 4.79 -16.24
N ASP A 86 23.75 6.02 -15.76
CA ASP A 86 24.26 6.30 -14.42
C ASP A 86 23.24 6.01 -13.32
N LYS A 87 21.95 6.27 -13.57
CA LYS A 87 20.88 6.13 -12.57
C LYS A 87 20.30 4.72 -12.55
N GLU A 88 20.05 4.14 -13.73
CA GLU A 88 19.34 2.88 -13.91
C GLU A 88 20.01 2.02 -15.00
N PRO A 89 21.25 1.55 -14.75
CA PRO A 89 22.07 0.87 -15.75
C PRO A 89 21.41 -0.40 -16.32
N ASP A 90 20.74 -1.19 -15.49
CA ASP A 90 20.11 -2.45 -15.94
C ASP A 90 18.99 -2.19 -16.95
N ILE A 91 18.11 -1.22 -16.66
CA ILE A 91 17.02 -0.83 -17.56
C ILE A 91 17.59 -0.21 -18.83
N TYR A 92 18.59 0.68 -18.72
CA TYR A 92 19.23 1.30 -19.88
C TYR A 92 19.87 0.25 -20.80
N ASN A 93 20.60 -0.71 -20.24
CA ASN A 93 21.28 -1.78 -20.99
C ASN A 93 20.30 -2.83 -21.55
N ALA A 94 19.09 -2.92 -21.00
CA ALA A 94 18.01 -3.73 -21.57
C ALA A 94 17.42 -3.14 -22.85
N ILE A 95 17.74 -1.89 -23.22
CA ILE A 95 17.28 -1.28 -24.46
C ILE A 95 18.24 -1.65 -25.59
N LYS A 96 17.93 -2.74 -26.28
CA LYS A 96 18.71 -3.29 -27.40
C LYS A 96 17.78 -3.92 -28.44
N PHE A 97 18.33 -4.51 -29.51
CA PHE A 97 17.50 -5.17 -30.53
C PHE A 97 16.54 -6.18 -29.88
N GLY A 98 15.25 -6.12 -30.21
CA GLY A 98 14.19 -6.89 -29.57
C GLY A 98 13.35 -6.10 -28.57
N SER A 99 13.86 -4.98 -28.06
CA SER A 99 13.09 -4.03 -27.25
C SER A 99 12.23 -3.12 -28.14
N ILE A 100 11.10 -2.64 -27.60
CA ILE A 100 10.19 -1.70 -28.26
C ILE A 100 10.18 -0.42 -27.44
N LEU A 101 10.52 0.70 -28.06
CA LEU A 101 10.37 2.03 -27.47
C LEU A 101 9.04 2.64 -27.93
N GLU A 102 8.29 3.19 -26.99
CA GLU A 102 6.97 3.75 -27.22
C GLU A 102 6.94 5.22 -26.82
N ASN A 103 6.55 6.07 -27.78
CA ASN A 103 6.42 7.52 -27.64
C ASN A 103 7.69 8.26 -27.17
N VAL A 104 8.87 7.69 -27.40
CA VAL A 104 10.15 8.40 -27.21
C VAL A 104 10.47 9.27 -28.43
N VAL A 105 11.18 10.36 -28.20
CA VAL A 105 11.78 11.17 -29.28
C VAL A 105 13.22 10.74 -29.48
N PHE A 106 13.67 10.69 -30.73
CA PHE A 106 15.04 10.34 -31.07
C PHE A 106 15.52 11.17 -32.25
N ASP A 107 16.83 11.40 -32.31
CA ASP A 107 17.46 12.13 -33.39
C ASP A 107 17.40 11.32 -34.71
N PRO A 108 16.88 11.89 -35.82
CA PRO A 108 16.62 11.13 -37.04
C PRO A 108 17.89 10.65 -37.77
N GLU A 109 19.05 11.27 -37.50
CA GLU A 109 20.33 10.94 -38.14
C GLU A 109 21.12 9.92 -37.32
N THR A 110 21.38 10.22 -36.05
CA THR A 110 22.15 9.41 -35.10
C THR A 110 21.33 8.27 -34.49
N ARG A 111 19.99 8.37 -34.50
CA ARG A 111 19.05 7.46 -33.81
C ARG A 111 19.22 7.43 -32.29
N THR A 112 19.92 8.41 -31.72
CA THR A 112 20.04 8.57 -30.27
C THR A 112 18.70 9.00 -29.71
N VAL A 113 18.22 8.27 -28.70
CA VAL A 113 16.98 8.59 -27.99
C VAL A 113 17.23 9.71 -26.99
N ASP A 114 16.37 10.72 -26.98
CA ASP A 114 16.32 11.72 -25.92
C ASP A 114 15.28 11.30 -24.88
N TYR A 115 15.76 10.79 -23.75
CA TYR A 115 14.91 10.30 -22.65
C TYR A 115 14.34 11.45 -21.79
N ASP A 116 14.82 12.68 -21.96
CA ASP A 116 14.28 13.86 -21.28
C ASP A 116 13.21 14.57 -22.11
N ASP A 117 13.09 14.24 -23.41
CA ASP A 117 12.06 14.79 -24.29
C ASP A 117 10.69 14.15 -24.02
N ILE A 118 9.77 14.98 -23.51
CA ILE A 118 8.40 14.65 -23.16
C ILE A 118 7.37 15.33 -24.08
N THR A 119 7.79 15.84 -25.24
CA THR A 119 6.91 16.59 -26.16
C THR A 119 5.68 15.79 -26.61
N LEU A 120 5.80 14.46 -26.69
CA LEU A 120 4.68 13.56 -26.97
C LEU A 120 3.90 13.21 -25.70
N THR A 121 4.61 12.83 -24.63
CA THR A 121 4.03 12.43 -23.34
C THR A 121 5.12 12.26 -22.28
N GLU A 122 4.79 12.48 -21.00
CA GLU A 122 5.64 12.08 -19.87
C GLU A 122 5.63 10.57 -19.58
N ASN A 123 4.73 9.81 -20.22
CA ASN A 123 4.61 8.37 -20.05
C ASN A 123 5.31 7.62 -21.20
N THR A 124 6.52 8.05 -21.56
CA THR A 124 7.39 7.31 -22.50
C THR A 124 7.77 5.96 -21.89
N ARG A 125 7.85 4.92 -22.73
CA ARG A 125 7.97 3.53 -22.27
C ARG A 125 8.94 2.71 -23.12
N CYS A 126 9.46 1.65 -22.51
CA CYS A 126 10.17 0.58 -23.20
C CYS A 126 9.64 -0.78 -22.75
N ALA A 127 9.31 -1.63 -23.72
CA ALA A 127 9.03 -3.04 -23.50
C ALA A 127 10.26 -3.87 -23.89
N TYR A 128 10.69 -4.78 -23.03
CA TYR A 128 11.81 -5.69 -23.31
C TYR A 128 11.60 -7.07 -22.64
N PRO A 129 12.13 -8.15 -23.23
CA PRO A 129 12.12 -9.48 -22.61
C PRO A 129 12.85 -9.47 -21.26
N ILE A 130 12.41 -10.28 -20.31
CA ILE A 130 12.95 -10.26 -18.95
C ILE A 130 14.43 -10.67 -18.92
N GLU A 131 14.86 -11.51 -19.87
CA GLU A 131 16.24 -11.96 -20.06
C GLU A 131 17.20 -10.82 -20.42
N TYR A 132 16.69 -9.63 -20.71
CA TYR A 132 17.52 -8.47 -21.00
C TYR A 132 18.05 -7.79 -19.73
N ILE A 133 17.43 -8.06 -18.59
CA ILE A 133 17.94 -7.67 -17.28
C ILE A 133 18.88 -8.78 -16.79
N GLU A 134 20.16 -8.44 -16.61
CA GLU A 134 21.23 -9.41 -16.30
C GLU A 134 20.99 -10.17 -15.00
N ASN A 135 20.56 -9.47 -13.95
CA ASN A 135 20.32 -10.05 -12.62
C ASN A 135 18.88 -10.56 -12.46
N THR A 136 18.33 -11.24 -13.48
CA THR A 136 16.99 -11.84 -13.42
C THR A 136 17.03 -13.29 -12.98
N LYS A 137 16.06 -13.69 -12.17
CA LYS A 137 15.81 -15.10 -11.86
C LYS A 137 15.07 -15.79 -13.01
N ILE A 138 15.69 -16.80 -13.63
CA ILE A 138 15.07 -17.65 -14.66
C ILE A 138 15.02 -19.11 -14.18
N PRO A 139 13.84 -19.76 -14.13
CA PRO A 139 12.50 -19.20 -14.39
C PRO A 139 12.11 -18.15 -13.35
N CYS A 140 11.22 -17.21 -13.72
CA CYS A 140 10.71 -16.11 -12.89
C CYS A 140 9.76 -16.60 -11.76
N VAL A 141 10.21 -17.58 -10.99
CA VAL A 141 9.46 -18.29 -9.96
C VAL A 141 10.39 -18.53 -8.77
N SER A 142 10.00 -18.09 -7.59
CA SER A 142 10.63 -18.53 -6.34
C SER A 142 9.71 -19.53 -5.63
N SER A 143 10.29 -20.68 -5.26
CA SER A 143 9.64 -21.66 -4.38
C SER A 143 9.64 -21.22 -2.91
N ASN A 144 10.33 -20.14 -2.58
CA ASN A 144 10.33 -19.54 -1.26
C ASN A 144 9.15 -18.56 -1.14
N HIS A 145 8.65 -18.41 0.07
CA HIS A 145 7.63 -17.42 0.37
C HIS A 145 8.28 -16.08 0.72
N PRO A 146 7.65 -14.94 0.40
CA PRO A 146 8.05 -13.62 0.87
C PRO A 146 8.37 -13.64 2.35
N THR A 147 9.54 -13.14 2.72
CA THR A 147 9.89 -12.84 4.11
C THR A 147 9.59 -11.37 4.43
N ASN A 148 9.49 -10.54 3.38
CA ASN A 148 9.19 -9.12 3.46
C ASN A 148 8.13 -8.68 2.44
N ILE A 149 7.22 -7.83 2.88
CA ILE A 149 6.31 -7.04 2.05
C ILE A 149 6.60 -5.56 2.28
N VAL A 150 6.81 -4.81 1.21
CA VAL A 150 7.06 -3.37 1.26
C VAL A 150 5.95 -2.63 0.52
N LEU A 151 5.20 -1.79 1.24
CA LEU A 151 4.22 -0.87 0.68
C LEU A 151 4.91 0.48 0.42
N LEU A 152 5.15 0.79 -0.85
CA LEU A 152 5.78 2.04 -1.26
C LEU A 152 4.72 3.14 -1.37
N THR A 153 4.95 4.23 -0.64
CA THR A 153 4.20 5.48 -0.78
C THR A 153 5.14 6.62 -1.18
N CYS A 154 4.61 7.61 -1.92
CA CYS A 154 5.28 8.87 -2.15
C CYS A 154 4.47 9.96 -1.46
N ASP A 155 4.76 10.25 -0.19
CA ASP A 155 4.07 11.29 0.56
C ASP A 155 4.65 12.67 0.23
N ALA A 156 3.91 13.50 -0.48
CA ALA A 156 4.31 14.87 -0.82
C ALA A 156 4.05 15.87 0.32
N ARG A 157 3.31 15.50 1.38
CA ARG A 157 3.11 16.33 2.58
C ARG A 157 4.29 16.23 3.54
N GLY A 158 5.08 15.17 3.43
CA GLY A 158 6.31 14.97 4.20
C GLY A 158 6.09 14.56 5.65
N VAL A 159 4.91 14.02 5.96
CA VAL A 159 4.46 13.72 7.32
C VAL A 159 4.59 12.25 7.68
N LEU A 160 4.58 11.34 6.70
CA LEU A 160 4.80 9.91 6.93
C LEU A 160 6.29 9.61 7.20
N PRO A 161 6.59 8.72 8.17
CA PRO A 161 7.96 8.28 8.44
C PRO A 161 8.63 7.70 7.19
N PRO A 162 9.96 7.83 7.03
CA PRO A 162 10.70 7.17 5.95
C PRO A 162 10.42 5.67 5.91
N ILE A 163 10.26 5.05 7.08
CA ILE A 163 9.95 3.63 7.24
C ILE A 163 9.11 3.39 8.49
N SER A 164 8.15 2.49 8.40
CA SER A 164 7.41 1.97 9.55
C SER A 164 7.21 0.47 9.41
N LYS A 165 7.33 -0.26 10.53
CA LYS A 165 6.92 -1.66 10.60
C LYS A 165 5.41 -1.71 10.84
N LEU A 166 4.73 -2.57 10.08
CA LEU A 166 3.27 -2.73 10.16
C LEU A 166 2.93 -4.05 10.83
N ASN A 167 1.86 -4.06 11.63
CA ASN A 167 1.17 -5.30 11.98
C ASN A 167 0.24 -5.73 10.82
N THR A 168 -0.45 -6.87 10.98
CA THR A 168 -1.31 -7.44 9.94
C THR A 168 -2.45 -6.50 9.56
N GLU A 169 -3.14 -5.94 10.55
CA GLU A 169 -4.32 -5.09 10.38
C GLU A 169 -3.93 -3.77 9.70
N GLN A 170 -2.83 -3.16 10.12
CA GLN A 170 -2.25 -1.98 9.48
C GLN A 170 -1.81 -2.27 8.05
N THR A 171 -1.25 -3.47 7.80
CA THR A 171 -0.89 -3.88 6.44
C THR A 171 -2.13 -3.96 5.56
N MET A 172 -3.21 -4.57 6.03
CA MET A 172 -4.49 -4.61 5.31
C MET A 172 -5.04 -3.19 5.07
N PHE A 173 -5.05 -2.34 6.10
CA PHE A 173 -5.56 -0.98 6.02
C PHE A 173 -4.78 -0.14 4.99
N HIS A 174 -3.44 -0.14 5.07
CA HIS A 174 -2.59 0.60 4.14
C HIS A 174 -2.58 -0.01 2.73
N PHE A 175 -2.69 -1.33 2.60
CA PHE A 175 -2.83 -2.00 1.32
C PHE A 175 -4.13 -1.61 0.61
N ILE A 176 -5.27 -1.62 1.31
CA ILE A 176 -6.57 -1.20 0.77
C ILE A 176 -6.61 0.30 0.53
N SER A 177 -5.95 1.11 1.36
CA SER A 177 -5.85 2.55 1.14
C SER A 177 -5.05 2.84 -0.12
N GLY A 178 -3.91 2.17 -0.31
CA GLY A 178 -3.06 2.32 -1.49
C GLY A 178 -2.66 3.77 -1.74
N TYR A 179 -2.25 4.46 -0.68
CA TYR A 179 -1.95 5.88 -0.68
C TYR A 179 -0.62 6.20 -1.38
N THR A 180 -0.63 7.26 -2.18
CA THR A 180 0.54 7.97 -2.70
C THR A 180 0.16 9.41 -3.02
N SER A 181 1.10 10.24 -3.47
CA SER A 181 0.82 11.55 -4.06
C SER A 181 1.03 11.52 -5.57
N LYS A 182 0.14 12.18 -6.31
CA LYS A 182 0.40 12.61 -7.69
C LYS A 182 1.25 13.88 -7.63
N MET A 183 2.31 13.92 -8.43
CA MET A 183 3.22 15.06 -8.47
C MET A 183 2.70 16.12 -9.44
N ALA A 184 2.96 17.39 -9.13
CA ALA A 184 2.67 18.49 -10.05
C ALA A 184 3.39 18.26 -11.40
N GLY A 185 2.70 18.52 -12.51
CA GLY A 185 3.21 18.31 -13.87
C GLY A 185 2.99 16.90 -14.43
N THR A 186 2.75 15.89 -13.59
CA THR A 186 2.66 14.48 -14.07
C THR A 186 1.34 14.08 -14.74
N GLU A 187 0.31 14.92 -14.61
CA GLU A 187 -0.99 14.76 -15.26
C GLU A 187 -1.56 16.14 -15.61
N ASP A 188 -2.28 16.24 -16.74
CA ASP A 188 -2.95 17.47 -17.17
C ASP A 188 -3.86 18.02 -16.06
N GLY A 189 -3.59 19.26 -15.63
CA GLY A 189 -4.38 19.97 -14.63
C GLY A 189 -3.91 19.79 -13.17
N VAL A 190 -2.87 19.00 -12.90
CA VAL A 190 -2.29 18.86 -11.55
C VAL A 190 -1.16 19.88 -11.35
N ASN A 191 -1.50 21.02 -10.75
CA ASN A 191 -0.55 22.11 -10.49
C ASN A 191 0.13 22.01 -9.11
N GLU A 192 -0.44 21.24 -8.18
CA GLU A 192 0.12 20.99 -6.84
C GLU A 192 0.07 19.49 -6.53
N PRO A 193 0.98 18.96 -5.68
CA PRO A 193 0.94 17.56 -5.29
C PRO A 193 -0.37 17.22 -4.58
N THR A 194 -1.08 16.20 -5.09
CA THR A 194 -2.40 15.79 -4.58
C THR A 194 -2.37 14.37 -4.05
N ALA A 195 -3.01 14.15 -2.89
CA ALA A 195 -3.19 12.81 -2.34
C ALA A 195 -4.02 11.94 -3.29
N THR A 196 -3.56 10.72 -3.55
CA THR A 196 -4.22 9.73 -4.40
C THR A 196 -4.27 8.41 -3.66
N PHE A 197 -5.43 7.75 -3.73
CA PHE A 197 -5.68 6.45 -3.13
C PHE A 197 -6.09 5.48 -4.23
N SER A 198 -5.37 4.38 -4.35
CA SER A 198 -5.64 3.33 -5.33
C SER A 198 -5.58 1.99 -4.63
N SER A 199 -6.75 1.45 -4.28
CA SER A 199 -6.85 0.25 -3.45
C SER A 199 -6.07 -0.94 -3.94
N CYS A 200 -5.44 -1.64 -2.99
CA CYS A 200 -4.50 -2.73 -3.24
C CYS A 200 -3.32 -2.32 -4.13
N PHE A 201 -3.05 -1.02 -4.23
CA PHE A 201 -2.18 -0.40 -5.22
C PHE A 201 -2.57 -0.75 -6.68
N ALA A 202 -3.80 -1.20 -6.92
CA ALA A 202 -4.21 -1.85 -8.16
C ALA A 202 -5.65 -1.52 -8.58
N GLN A 203 -6.27 -0.46 -8.03
CA GLN A 203 -7.70 -0.17 -8.16
C GLN A 203 -8.27 -0.32 -9.58
N PRO A 204 -7.63 0.15 -10.66
CA PRO A 204 -8.18 0.02 -12.01
C PRO A 204 -8.22 -1.43 -12.55
N PHE A 205 -7.53 -2.36 -11.88
CA PHE A 205 -7.38 -3.75 -12.32
C PHE A 205 -8.13 -4.73 -11.41
N LEU A 206 -8.67 -4.27 -10.27
CA LEU A 206 -9.36 -5.13 -9.32
C LEU A 206 -10.70 -5.61 -9.92
N ALA A 207 -10.92 -6.91 -9.87
CA ALA A 207 -12.17 -7.54 -10.31
C ALA A 207 -13.11 -7.90 -9.15
N LEU A 208 -12.66 -7.73 -7.90
CA LEU A 208 -13.37 -8.12 -6.67
C LEU A 208 -13.23 -7.01 -5.64
N HIS A 209 -13.99 -7.09 -4.55
CA HIS A 209 -13.86 -6.14 -3.45
C HIS A 209 -12.44 -6.17 -2.84
N PRO A 210 -11.81 -5.00 -2.54
CA PRO A 210 -10.44 -4.94 -2.01
C PRO A 210 -10.17 -5.83 -0.78
N MET A 211 -11.15 -5.97 0.11
CA MET A 211 -11.05 -6.82 1.30
C MET A 211 -10.78 -8.29 0.96
N ARG A 212 -11.20 -8.79 -0.20
CA ARG A 212 -10.90 -10.18 -0.62
C ARG A 212 -9.39 -10.39 -0.74
N TYR A 213 -8.71 -9.48 -1.42
CA TYR A 213 -7.26 -9.56 -1.62
C TYR A 213 -6.50 -9.29 -0.32
N ALA A 214 -6.94 -8.31 0.48
CA ALA A 214 -6.34 -8.01 1.77
C ALA A 214 -6.44 -9.19 2.76
N THR A 215 -7.58 -9.89 2.77
CA THR A 215 -7.77 -11.08 3.63
C THR A 215 -6.86 -12.22 3.20
N MET A 216 -6.70 -12.46 1.89
CA MET A 216 -5.75 -13.45 1.38
C MET A 216 -4.31 -13.06 1.73
N LEU A 217 -3.95 -11.78 1.59
CA LEU A 217 -2.62 -11.28 1.97
C LEU A 217 -2.34 -11.53 3.46
N ALA A 218 -3.28 -11.18 4.34
CA ALA A 218 -3.16 -11.39 5.78
C ALA A 218 -2.98 -12.87 6.14
N LYS A 219 -3.72 -13.77 5.46
CA LYS A 219 -3.56 -15.22 5.63
C LYS A 219 -2.14 -15.67 5.31
N PHE A 220 -1.63 -15.33 4.12
CA PHE A 220 -0.27 -15.68 3.72
C PHE A 220 0.79 -15.05 4.64
N MET A 221 0.59 -13.80 5.06
CA MET A 221 1.48 -13.14 6.02
C MET A 221 1.57 -13.89 7.34
N SER A 222 0.43 -14.34 7.87
CA SER A 222 0.35 -15.11 9.12
C SER A 222 1.02 -16.49 8.99
N GLU A 223 0.71 -17.22 7.92
CA GLU A 223 1.24 -18.57 7.65
C GLU A 223 2.77 -18.56 7.49
N HIS A 224 3.32 -17.52 6.86
CA HIS A 224 4.74 -17.43 6.54
C HIS A 224 5.53 -16.45 7.43
N LYS A 225 4.89 -15.88 8.45
CA LYS A 225 5.51 -14.93 9.42
C LYS A 225 6.22 -13.76 8.75
N VAL A 226 5.56 -13.17 7.77
CA VAL A 226 6.12 -12.12 6.91
C VAL A 226 6.19 -10.79 7.64
N ASN A 227 7.31 -10.08 7.50
CA ASN A 227 7.41 -8.70 7.98
C ASN A 227 6.83 -7.75 6.93
N ALA A 228 5.95 -6.83 7.34
CA ALA A 228 5.38 -5.82 6.47
C ALA A 228 5.87 -4.42 6.83
N TRP A 229 6.07 -3.61 5.80
CA TRP A 229 6.75 -2.33 5.89
C TRP A 229 5.99 -1.27 5.10
N LEU A 230 5.84 -0.07 5.67
CA LEU A 230 5.43 1.12 4.92
C LEU A 230 6.66 1.98 4.67
N LEU A 231 7.09 2.09 3.41
CA LEU A 231 8.29 2.83 3.02
C LEU A 231 7.89 4.11 2.28
N ASN A 232 8.19 5.26 2.87
CA ASN A 232 7.96 6.56 2.25
C ASN A 232 9.15 6.94 1.37
N THR A 233 8.91 6.94 0.06
CA THR A 233 9.84 7.37 -1.00
C THR A 233 9.64 8.82 -1.42
N GLY A 234 8.70 9.52 -0.78
CA GLY A 234 8.37 10.92 -1.00
C GLY A 234 9.21 11.85 -0.14
N TRP A 235 8.59 12.86 0.44
CA TRP A 235 9.22 13.90 1.24
C TRP A 235 9.29 13.50 2.71
N VAL A 236 10.24 14.10 3.44
CA VAL A 236 10.40 13.90 4.89
C VAL A 236 10.79 15.24 5.52
N GLY A 237 10.17 15.59 6.65
CA GLY A 237 10.51 16.77 7.46
C GLY A 237 9.89 18.09 6.95
N ALA A 238 9.43 18.14 5.72
CA ALA A 238 8.60 19.24 5.19
C ALA A 238 7.88 18.79 3.92
N GLY A 239 6.75 19.42 3.62
CA GLY A 239 6.00 19.17 2.38
C GLY A 239 6.72 19.69 1.13
N ALA A 240 6.40 19.09 -0.02
CA ALA A 240 6.96 19.43 -1.32
C ALA A 240 6.74 20.91 -1.71
N THR A 241 5.59 21.49 -1.34
CA THR A 241 5.24 22.89 -1.61
C THR A 241 5.79 23.86 -0.57
N THR A 242 6.32 23.36 0.56
CA THR A 242 6.83 24.16 1.67
C THR A 242 8.34 24.01 1.84
N GLY A 243 9.07 23.81 0.74
CA GLY A 243 10.54 23.72 0.72
C GLY A 243 11.12 22.38 1.17
N GLY A 244 10.30 21.34 1.30
CA GLY A 244 10.76 20.00 1.65
C GLY A 244 11.60 19.35 0.56
N LYS A 245 12.44 18.41 0.97
CA LYS A 245 13.25 17.58 0.07
C LYS A 245 12.71 16.15 0.06
N ARG A 246 12.75 15.53 -1.12
CA ARG A 246 12.48 14.11 -1.26
C ARG A 246 13.51 13.30 -0.46
N CYS A 247 13.09 12.20 0.15
CA CYS A 247 13.95 11.26 0.85
C CYS A 247 15.08 10.82 -0.11
N PRO A 248 16.36 11.05 0.25
CA PRO A 248 17.48 10.67 -0.59
C PRO A 248 17.45 9.17 -0.91
N LEU A 249 17.63 8.81 -2.18
CA LEU A 249 17.63 7.40 -2.62
C LEU A 249 18.64 6.53 -1.84
N LYS A 250 19.78 7.12 -1.43
CA LYS A 250 20.76 6.46 -0.56
C LYS A 250 20.17 5.96 0.76
N TYR A 251 19.25 6.73 1.37
CA TYR A 251 18.60 6.34 2.62
C TYR A 251 17.54 5.27 2.37
N THR A 252 16.75 5.41 1.30
CA THR A 252 15.79 4.37 0.89
C THR A 252 16.48 3.03 0.66
N ARG A 253 17.63 3.01 -0.04
CA ARG A 253 18.43 1.79 -0.24
C ARG A 253 19.02 1.25 1.06
N ALA A 254 19.53 2.12 1.95
CA ALA A 254 20.02 1.69 3.27
C ALA A 254 18.92 1.05 4.13
N ILE A 255 17.70 1.60 4.09
CA ILE A 255 16.53 1.01 4.77
C ILE A 255 16.21 -0.37 4.19
N LEU A 256 16.21 -0.52 2.87
CA LEU A 256 15.98 -1.83 2.23
C LEU A 256 17.07 -2.84 2.58
N ASP A 257 18.35 -2.42 2.59
CA ASP A 257 19.45 -3.25 3.05
C ASP A 257 19.21 -3.75 4.50
N ALA A 258 18.75 -2.88 5.40
CA ALA A 258 18.42 -3.22 6.79
C ALA A 258 17.17 -4.11 6.93
N ILE A 259 16.20 -4.00 6.01
CA ILE A 259 15.05 -4.91 5.92
C ILE A 259 15.54 -6.31 5.50
N HIS A 260 16.35 -6.39 4.45
CA HIS A 260 16.85 -7.65 3.90
C HIS A 260 17.82 -8.36 4.85
N SER A 261 18.67 -7.62 5.59
CA SER A 261 19.55 -8.21 6.61
C SER A 261 18.81 -8.70 7.86
N GLY A 262 17.54 -8.29 8.02
CA GLY A 262 16.73 -8.58 9.20
C GLY A 262 17.10 -7.76 10.44
N GLU A 263 18.04 -6.81 10.32
CA GLU A 263 18.38 -5.87 11.40
C GLU A 263 17.18 -5.02 11.79
N LEU A 264 16.46 -4.49 10.79
CA LEU A 264 15.31 -3.63 11.06
C LEU A 264 14.21 -4.41 11.79
N ALA A 265 14.00 -5.69 11.43
CA ALA A 265 12.99 -6.52 12.09
C ALA A 265 13.22 -6.68 13.61
N LYS A 266 14.46 -6.50 14.08
CA LYS A 266 14.92 -6.64 15.48
C LYS A 266 15.19 -5.28 16.15
N ALA A 267 14.98 -4.17 15.45
CA ALA A 267 15.23 -2.83 15.98
C ALA A 267 14.28 -2.47 17.13
N GLU A 268 14.65 -1.43 17.89
CA GLU A 268 13.72 -0.78 18.80
C GLU A 268 12.82 0.19 18.05
N TYR A 269 11.55 0.25 18.47
CA TYR A 269 10.53 1.07 17.84
C TYR A 269 9.93 2.08 18.82
N GLU A 270 9.46 3.20 18.28
CA GLU A 270 8.59 4.16 18.94
C GLU A 270 7.26 4.30 18.17
N THR A 271 6.19 4.60 18.90
CA THR A 271 4.86 4.77 18.29
C THR A 271 4.73 6.16 17.68
N TYR A 272 4.31 6.21 16.43
CA TYR A 272 3.90 7.42 15.74
C TYR A 272 2.38 7.59 15.87
N GLU A 273 1.98 8.35 16.90
CA GLU A 273 0.64 8.37 17.49
C GLU A 273 -0.53 8.47 16.49
N THR A 274 -0.55 9.47 15.60
CA THR A 274 -1.73 9.73 14.75
C THR A 274 -2.08 8.56 13.82
N PHE A 275 -1.08 7.81 13.34
CA PHE A 275 -1.29 6.63 12.49
C PHE A 275 -1.04 5.32 13.25
N ASN A 276 -0.68 5.40 14.53
CA ASN A 276 -0.23 4.28 15.35
C ASN A 276 0.91 3.45 14.69
N LEU A 277 1.77 4.08 13.90
CA LEU A 277 2.83 3.38 13.15
C LEU A 277 4.03 3.08 14.05
N SER A 278 4.66 1.91 13.87
CA SER A 278 5.91 1.58 14.56
C SER A 278 7.09 2.12 13.77
N VAL A 279 7.72 3.20 14.27
CA VAL A 279 8.88 3.85 13.65
C VAL A 279 10.16 3.37 14.33
N PRO A 280 11.17 2.88 13.59
CA PRO A 280 12.42 2.44 14.21
C PRO A 280 13.16 3.64 14.80
N LYS A 281 13.75 3.47 15.98
CA LYS A 281 14.54 4.52 16.63
C LYS A 281 15.88 4.75 15.93
N SER A 282 16.40 3.74 15.24
CA SER A 282 17.63 3.81 14.47
C SER A 282 17.59 2.87 13.26
N CYS A 283 18.37 3.20 12.23
CA CYS A 283 18.54 2.38 11.03
C CYS A 283 19.97 2.57 10.51
N PRO A 284 20.72 1.49 10.21
CA PRO A 284 22.07 1.61 9.69
C PRO A 284 22.16 2.54 8.48
N ASN A 285 23.15 3.45 8.49
CA ASN A 285 23.42 4.43 7.41
C ASN A 285 22.29 5.44 7.13
N VAL A 286 21.34 5.59 8.05
CA VAL A 286 20.31 6.64 8.01
C VAL A 286 20.40 7.45 9.31
N PRO A 287 20.44 8.79 9.25
CA PRO A 287 20.44 9.60 10.48
C PRO A 287 19.15 9.42 11.27
N ASP A 288 19.26 9.14 12.57
CA ASP A 288 18.13 8.84 13.46
C ASP A 288 17.10 9.98 13.49
N GLU A 289 17.56 11.23 13.39
CA GLU A 289 16.70 12.40 13.40
C GLU A 289 15.70 12.41 12.23
N VAL A 290 16.02 11.77 11.10
CA VAL A 290 15.16 11.72 9.90
C VAL A 290 14.07 10.66 10.02
N LEU A 291 14.25 9.63 10.87
CA LEU A 291 13.33 8.50 10.98
C LEU A 291 11.96 8.89 11.54
N ASN A 292 11.90 9.90 12.41
CA ASN A 292 10.64 10.43 12.93
C ASN A 292 10.37 11.84 12.37
N PRO A 293 9.39 12.00 11.46
CA PRO A 293 9.06 13.29 10.86
C PRO A 293 8.69 14.37 11.88
N ALA A 294 8.16 14.00 13.05
CA ALA A 294 7.84 14.95 14.11
C ALA A 294 9.10 15.63 14.68
N LYS A 295 10.22 14.91 14.71
CA LYS A 295 11.53 15.39 15.20
C LYS A 295 12.30 16.11 14.08
N ALA A 296 12.12 15.67 12.83
CA ALA A 296 12.74 16.27 11.64
C ALA A 296 11.99 17.46 11.05
N TRP A 297 10.86 17.88 11.63
CA TRP A 297 10.00 18.86 10.97
C TRP A 297 10.65 20.25 10.89
N THR A 298 10.86 20.72 9.66
CA THR A 298 11.38 22.06 9.34
C THR A 298 10.42 22.84 8.43
N GLY A 299 9.22 22.32 8.18
CA GLY A 299 8.21 22.96 7.35
C GLY A 299 7.69 24.26 7.98
N SER A 300 7.25 25.21 7.14
CA SER A 300 6.65 26.46 7.60
C SER A 300 5.23 26.28 8.17
N THR A 301 4.57 25.19 7.80
CA THR A 301 3.25 24.80 8.32
C THR A 301 3.37 24.01 9.62
N ASP A 302 2.32 24.02 10.43
CA ASP A 302 2.27 23.22 11.65
C ASP A 302 2.21 21.71 11.32
N PHE A 303 3.15 20.95 11.87
CA PHE A 303 3.24 19.50 11.65
C PHE A 303 1.95 18.78 12.02
N THR A 304 1.41 19.06 13.21
CA THR A 304 0.22 18.36 13.72
C THR A 304 -0.99 18.58 12.81
N SER A 305 -1.17 19.80 12.31
CA SER A 305 -2.18 20.14 11.31
C SER A 305 -2.01 19.33 10.02
N GLU A 306 -0.79 19.24 9.49
CA GLU A 306 -0.51 18.52 8.24
C GLU A 306 -0.72 17.00 8.37
N VAL A 307 -0.33 16.43 9.51
CA VAL A 307 -0.57 15.02 9.83
C VAL A 307 -2.07 14.75 9.96
N THR A 308 -2.82 15.63 10.65
CA THR A 308 -4.27 15.48 10.85
C THR A 308 -5.01 15.55 9.51
N LYS A 309 -4.65 16.48 8.63
CA LYS A 309 -5.23 16.57 7.29
C LYS A 309 -5.01 15.28 6.48
N LEU A 310 -3.82 14.68 6.55
CA LEU A 310 -3.57 13.42 5.87
C LEU A 310 -4.40 12.29 6.49
N ALA A 311 -4.46 12.21 7.82
CA ALA A 311 -5.24 11.21 8.54
C ALA A 311 -6.74 11.29 8.19
N ASP A 312 -7.31 12.49 8.10
CA ASP A 312 -8.69 12.71 7.66
C ASP A 312 -8.92 12.23 6.21
N LEU A 313 -7.96 12.44 5.30
CA LEU A 313 -8.04 11.92 3.93
C LEU A 313 -8.03 10.39 3.87
N PHE A 314 -7.21 9.73 4.70
CA PHE A 314 -7.22 8.27 4.84
C PHE A 314 -8.58 7.77 5.34
N ASN A 315 -9.09 8.38 6.41
CA ASN A 315 -10.38 8.00 7.00
C ASN A 315 -11.54 8.19 6.03
N GLU A 316 -11.58 9.33 5.33
CA GLU A 316 -12.60 9.60 4.31
C GLU A 316 -12.53 8.60 3.15
N ASN A 317 -11.32 8.31 2.65
CA ASN A 317 -11.15 7.34 1.59
C ASN A 317 -11.59 5.93 2.01
N PHE A 318 -11.28 5.51 3.24
CA PHE A 318 -11.54 4.14 3.69
C PHE A 318 -13.03 3.83 3.90
N LYS A 319 -13.89 4.84 4.08
CA LYS A 319 -15.36 4.67 4.17
C LYS A 319 -15.92 3.84 3.03
N LYS A 320 -15.35 3.95 1.82
CA LYS A 320 -15.73 3.20 0.60
C LYS A 320 -15.66 1.68 0.75
N TYR A 321 -14.87 1.18 1.69
CA TYR A 321 -14.58 -0.25 1.88
C TYR A 321 -15.04 -0.78 3.23
N SER A 322 -15.68 0.08 4.03
CA SER A 322 -16.03 -0.19 5.43
C SER A 322 -17.12 -1.25 5.59
N ASP A 323 -17.91 -1.49 4.56
CA ASP A 323 -18.99 -2.48 4.53
C ASP A 323 -18.50 -3.94 4.67
N GLN A 324 -17.25 -4.21 4.27
CA GLN A 324 -16.63 -5.54 4.38
C GLN A 324 -15.35 -5.56 5.23
N ALA A 325 -14.94 -4.42 5.79
CA ALA A 325 -13.77 -4.35 6.66
C ALA A 325 -14.09 -4.94 8.03
N THR A 326 -13.14 -5.70 8.61
CA THR A 326 -13.31 -6.23 9.97
C THR A 326 -13.10 -5.12 11.01
N PRO A 327 -13.63 -5.26 12.24
CA PRO A 327 -13.40 -4.29 13.32
C PRO A 327 -11.92 -3.98 13.58
N GLU A 328 -11.05 -4.98 13.44
CA GLU A 328 -9.61 -4.86 13.66
C GLU A 328 -8.94 -4.01 12.57
N VAL A 329 -9.36 -4.18 11.31
CA VAL A 329 -8.87 -3.35 10.19
C VAL A 329 -9.37 -1.92 10.31
N LEU A 330 -10.63 -1.72 10.75
CA LEU A 330 -11.17 -0.38 11.03
C LEU A 330 -10.42 0.30 12.19
N ALA A 331 -10.04 -0.46 13.22
CA ALA A 331 -9.26 0.05 14.35
C ALA A 331 -7.82 0.43 13.97
N ALA A 332 -7.30 -0.07 12.85
CA ALA A 332 -5.99 0.32 12.32
C ALA A 332 -6.00 1.69 11.61
N ALA A 333 -7.16 2.31 11.45
CA ALA A 333 -7.28 3.63 10.84
C ALA A 333 -6.60 4.74 11.68
N PRO A 334 -6.11 5.82 11.05
CA PRO A 334 -5.53 6.96 11.75
C PRO A 334 -6.52 7.60 12.74
N GLN A 335 -6.00 7.93 13.93
CA GLN A 335 -6.78 8.52 15.01
C GLN A 335 -6.71 10.05 14.93
N THR A 336 -7.77 10.69 14.45
CA THR A 336 -7.90 12.16 14.49
C THR A 336 -8.72 12.59 15.69
N LYS A 337 -8.31 13.67 16.36
CA LYS A 337 -9.00 14.22 17.55
C LYS A 337 -10.41 14.78 17.23
N SER A 338 -10.87 14.65 15.99
CA SER A 338 -12.15 15.12 15.46
C SER A 338 -13.23 14.03 15.34
N ALA A 339 -12.95 12.76 15.65
CA ALA A 339 -14.00 11.74 15.73
C ALA A 339 -14.81 11.91 17.03
N PRO A 340 -16.15 11.96 16.98
CA PRO A 340 -16.97 12.15 18.18
C PRO A 340 -16.77 10.98 19.14
N ASN A 341 -16.52 11.30 20.41
CA ASN A 341 -16.45 10.35 21.50
C ASN A 341 -17.65 9.39 21.47
N LYS A 342 -17.35 8.12 21.73
CA LYS A 342 -18.30 7.11 22.16
C LYS A 342 -19.31 7.74 23.14
N GLU A 343 -20.60 7.54 22.88
CA GLU A 343 -21.67 7.85 23.83
C GLU A 343 -21.32 7.24 25.19
N GLU A 344 -21.02 8.10 26.17
CA GLU A 344 -21.07 7.71 27.57
C GLU A 344 -22.53 7.43 27.92
N ALA A 345 -22.84 6.17 28.24
CA ALA A 345 -24.10 5.79 28.84
C ALA A 345 -24.32 6.60 30.13
N PRO A 346 -25.47 7.26 30.34
CA PRO A 346 -25.69 8.01 31.57
C PRO A 346 -25.72 7.05 32.76
N GLN A 347 -24.78 7.22 33.68
CA GLN A 347 -24.82 6.59 35.00
C GLN A 347 -26.06 7.13 35.76
N SER A 348 -26.95 6.21 36.11
CA SER A 348 -28.01 6.47 37.07
C SER A 348 -27.40 6.62 38.47
N ASN A 349 -27.49 7.81 39.06
CA ASN A 349 -27.39 7.97 40.51
C ASN A 349 -28.56 8.81 40.99
N GLY A 350 -29.24 8.27 41.99
CA GLY A 350 -30.55 8.71 42.43
C GLY A 350 -30.57 9.88 43.40
N THR A 351 -31.81 10.34 43.56
CA THR A 351 -32.47 10.88 44.76
C THR A 351 -31.99 12.20 45.36
N THR A 352 -32.87 13.21 45.25
CA THR A 352 -33.47 13.84 46.44
C THR A 352 -34.89 14.34 46.16
N GLU A 353 -35.71 14.24 47.22
CA GLU A 353 -37.14 14.56 47.41
C GLU A 353 -37.50 16.02 47.02
N SER A 354 -38.75 16.43 46.75
CA SER A 354 -39.90 16.39 47.67
C SER A 354 -41.22 16.93 47.05
N GLN A 355 -42.35 16.39 47.54
CA GLN A 355 -43.72 16.96 47.67
C GLN A 355 -44.57 17.22 46.40
N GLU A 356 -45.89 17.07 46.34
CA GLU A 356 -46.97 16.39 47.08
C GLU A 356 -48.29 16.67 46.29
N LYS A 357 -49.33 15.83 46.51
CA LYS A 357 -50.76 15.89 46.10
C LYS A 357 -51.14 15.05 44.87
N ALA A 358 -51.72 13.86 45.04
CA ALA A 358 -53.14 13.54 45.38
C ALA A 358 -54.09 13.99 44.25
N GLU A 359 -54.98 13.21 43.63
CA GLU A 359 -55.69 11.94 43.91
C GLU A 359 -56.55 11.64 42.62
N PRO A 360 -57.48 10.65 42.52
CA PRO A 360 -57.25 9.20 42.33
C PRO A 360 -58.14 8.58 41.20
N GLN A 361 -58.20 7.23 41.19
CA GLN A 361 -59.25 6.35 40.60
C GLN A 361 -59.10 6.01 39.10
N THR A 362 -59.28 4.77 38.61
CA THR A 362 -59.94 3.57 39.16
C THR A 362 -59.54 2.31 38.37
N GLU A 363 -59.54 1.18 39.08
CA GLU A 363 -59.78 -0.23 38.71
C GLU A 363 -60.04 -0.62 37.23
N ALA A 364 -59.40 -1.70 36.77
CA ALA A 364 -60.02 -3.05 36.73
C ALA A 364 -59.12 -4.04 35.97
N ALA A 365 -59.02 -5.26 36.50
CA ALA A 365 -58.26 -6.39 35.96
C ALA A 365 -59.20 -7.35 35.14
N PRO A 366 -58.87 -8.64 34.93
CA PRO A 366 -58.21 -9.18 33.73
C PRO A 366 -59.00 -10.35 33.09
N GLN A 367 -58.56 -10.91 31.95
CA GLN A 367 -58.83 -12.30 31.50
C GLN A 367 -58.13 -12.53 30.13
N GLN A 368 -57.21 -13.49 29.94
CA GLN A 368 -57.29 -14.96 29.87
C GLN A 368 -57.50 -15.54 28.44
N ASN A 369 -56.75 -16.63 28.21
CA ASN A 369 -56.91 -17.72 27.22
C ASN A 369 -56.52 -17.40 25.76
N GLY A 370 -55.85 -18.26 24.99
CA GLY A 370 -55.37 -19.64 25.18
C GLY A 370 -54.97 -20.22 23.81
N THR A 371 -54.10 -21.25 23.80
CA THR A 371 -54.06 -22.49 22.93
C THR A 371 -54.42 -22.39 21.43
N ALA A 372 -53.87 -23.14 20.46
CA ALA A 372 -52.93 -24.27 20.34
C ALA A 372 -52.75 -24.52 18.79
N ALA A 373 -51.57 -24.92 18.30
CA ALA A 373 -51.27 -26.26 17.73
C ALA A 373 -51.28 -26.39 16.17
N GLN A 374 -50.15 -26.96 15.67
CA GLN A 374 -49.98 -28.03 14.65
C GLN A 374 -50.34 -27.73 13.17
N THR A 375 -49.72 -28.24 12.10
CA THR A 375 -48.67 -29.27 11.84
C THR A 375 -48.26 -29.21 10.35
N GLU A 376 -47.00 -29.59 10.07
CA GLU A 376 -46.43 -30.34 8.92
C GLU A 376 -47.04 -30.30 7.50
N THR A 377 -46.18 -30.15 6.47
CA THR A 377 -45.82 -31.23 5.51
C THR A 377 -44.86 -30.73 4.40
N THR A 378 -43.77 -31.46 4.18
CA THR A 378 -42.97 -31.57 2.93
C THR A 378 -43.43 -32.87 2.19
N PRO A 379 -42.85 -33.39 1.07
CA PRO A 379 -41.65 -33.00 0.29
C PRO A 379 -41.72 -33.19 -1.27
N SER A 380 -40.55 -32.99 -1.92
CA SER A 380 -40.04 -33.63 -3.17
C SER A 380 -40.58 -33.09 -4.51
N SER A 381 -39.87 -33.05 -5.66
CA SER A 381 -38.54 -33.51 -6.11
C SER A 381 -38.31 -32.97 -7.55
N SER A 382 -37.06 -32.62 -7.90
CA SER A 382 -36.35 -33.03 -9.14
C SER A 382 -35.00 -32.33 -9.23
#